data_AF-A0A936JUA3-F1
#
_entry.id   AF-A0A936JUA3-F1
#
_cell.length_a   1.000
_cell.length_b   1.000
_cell.length_c   1.000
_cell.angle_alpha   90.00
_cell.angle_beta   90.00
_cell.angle_gamma   90.00
#
_symmetry.space_group_name_H-M   'P 1'
#
loop_
_entity.id
_entity.type
_entity.pdbx_description
1 polymer ?
#
loop_
_entity_poly.entity_id
_entity_poly.type
_entity_poly.pdbx_seq_one_letter_code
_entity_poly.pdbx_strand_id
1 'polypeptide(L)'
;MSEEIGDIALHEVVAVMVHDLNNPIAALGTNLRFLESTLGPSQSPDVVETLSDAHMLCEMLRHLVGNLGMLARPNLSPGRQFSIDVASSAKDAVARLCKQAESSEVKLVLHDAVGPGDVFVEADRDLCARALDNLLAFAIERAVRRTEIVVSVMKTDPIGVHVQFAARPESAQASAHPSRSRQLQSAFGRGLSLHCARIAAAALGGRVDVRHEDGNTVTLELALRTDDKQIA
;
A
#
# COMPACT_ATOMS: atom_id res chain seq x y z
N MET A 1 15.20 -38.88 20.87
CA MET A 1 15.21 -38.11 19.61
C MET A 1 14.76 -36.71 19.96
N SER A 2 15.72 -35.88 20.34
CA SER A 2 15.49 -34.45 20.57
C SER A 2 15.69 -33.81 19.21
N GLU A 3 14.61 -33.42 18.53
CA GLU A 3 14.74 -32.57 17.35
C GLU A 3 15.33 -31.25 17.85
N GLU A 4 16.61 -31.04 17.54
CA GLU A 4 17.20 -29.71 17.50
C GLU A 4 16.39 -28.93 16.48
N ILE A 5 15.45 -28.13 16.97
CA ILE A 5 14.94 -26.97 16.24
C ILE A 5 16.13 -26.01 16.17
N GLY A 6 17.03 -26.30 15.23
CA GLY A 6 18.18 -25.47 14.91
C GLY A 6 17.69 -24.07 14.58
N ASP A 7 18.44 -23.07 15.02
CA ASP A 7 18.22 -21.62 14.95
C ASP A 7 17.37 -21.17 13.75
N ILE A 8 16.03 -21.29 13.86
CA ILE A 8 15.12 -20.90 12.78
C ILE A 8 15.13 -19.39 12.75
N ALA A 9 15.62 -18.83 11.65
CA ALA A 9 15.69 -17.40 11.52
C ALA A 9 14.27 -16.82 11.50
N LEU A 10 14.02 -15.73 12.25
CA LEU A 10 12.70 -15.10 12.39
C LEU A 10 12.00 -14.87 11.03
N HIS A 11 12.77 -14.54 10.01
CA HIS A 11 12.28 -14.28 8.67
C HIS A 11 11.65 -15.52 7.99
N GLU A 12 12.15 -16.73 8.27
CA GLU A 12 11.60 -17.99 7.77
C GLU A 12 10.27 -18.32 8.47
N VAL A 13 10.19 -18.12 9.79
CA VAL A 13 8.95 -18.28 10.56
C VAL A 13 7.87 -17.33 10.02
N VAL A 14 8.23 -16.06 9.81
CA VAL A 14 7.27 -15.06 9.30
C VAL A 14 6.83 -15.41 7.88
N ALA A 15 7.72 -15.93 7.02
CA ALA A 15 7.35 -16.36 5.67
C ALA A 15 6.32 -17.50 5.67
N VAL A 16 6.49 -18.50 6.54
CA VAL A 16 5.51 -19.59 6.72
C VAL A 16 4.19 -19.04 7.27
N MET A 17 4.23 -18.18 8.29
CA MET A 17 3.01 -17.53 8.81
C MET A 17 2.26 -16.74 7.74
N VAL A 18 2.96 -16.02 6.87
CA VAL A 18 2.34 -15.26 5.77
C VAL A 18 1.63 -16.20 4.80
N HIS A 19 2.26 -17.31 4.43
CA HIS A 19 1.63 -18.34 3.60
C HIS A 19 0.37 -18.89 4.27
N ASP A 20 0.47 -19.27 5.54
CA ASP A 20 -0.61 -19.89 6.29
C ASP A 20 -1.76 -18.94 6.61
N LEU A 21 -1.51 -17.62 6.67
CA LEU A 21 -2.53 -16.59 6.82
C LEU A 21 -3.23 -16.23 5.50
N ASN A 22 -2.53 -16.29 4.37
CA ASN A 22 -3.12 -15.99 3.05
C ASN A 22 -4.27 -16.95 2.71
N ASN A 23 -4.12 -18.24 3.05
CA ASN A 23 -5.13 -19.27 2.78
C ASN A 23 -6.50 -19.00 3.45
N PRO A 24 -6.58 -18.82 4.79
CA PRO A 24 -7.85 -18.53 5.45
C PRO A 24 -8.43 -17.17 5.04
N ILE A 25 -7.61 -16.15 4.75
CA ILE A 25 -8.09 -14.85 4.25
C ILE A 25 -8.75 -15.01 2.87
N ALA A 26 -8.11 -15.76 1.96
CA ALA A 26 -8.67 -16.04 0.64
C ALA A 26 -9.98 -16.84 0.71
N ALA A 27 -10.05 -17.82 1.61
CA ALA A 27 -11.27 -18.58 1.87
C ALA A 27 -12.39 -17.69 2.42
N LEU A 28 -12.07 -16.81 3.39
CA LEU A 28 -13.05 -15.88 3.98
C LEU A 28 -13.61 -14.91 2.94
N GLY A 29 -12.76 -14.31 2.10
CA GLY A 29 -13.21 -13.46 0.99
C GLY A 29 -14.06 -14.21 -0.05
N THR A 30 -13.77 -15.49 -0.29
CA THR A 30 -14.59 -16.32 -1.19
C THR A 30 -15.96 -16.62 -0.59
N ASN A 31 -16.02 -16.92 0.71
CA ASN A 31 -17.28 -17.15 1.42
C ASN A 31 -18.14 -15.88 1.47
N LEU A 32 -17.54 -14.70 1.68
CA LEU A 32 -18.27 -13.43 1.66
C LEU A 32 -18.86 -13.13 0.28
N ARG A 33 -18.10 -13.32 -0.81
CA ARG A 33 -18.63 -13.21 -2.18
C ARG A 33 -19.74 -14.21 -2.47
N PHE A 34 -19.62 -15.44 -1.97
CA PHE A 34 -20.67 -16.45 -2.11
C PHE A 34 -21.95 -16.03 -1.37
N LEU A 35 -21.83 -15.51 -0.15
CA LEU A 35 -22.96 -14.96 0.61
C LEU A 35 -23.62 -13.81 -0.16
N GLU A 36 -22.86 -12.85 -0.67
CA GLU A 36 -23.38 -11.77 -1.51
C GLU A 36 -24.13 -12.29 -2.75
N SER A 37 -23.60 -13.33 -3.41
CA SER A 37 -24.26 -13.92 -4.59
C SER A 37 -25.55 -14.68 -4.26
N THR A 38 -25.67 -15.18 -3.03
CA THR A 38 -26.84 -15.95 -2.56
C THR A 38 -27.92 -15.03 -1.97
N LEU A 39 -27.50 -13.93 -1.37
CA LEU A 39 -28.37 -12.92 -0.81
C LEU A 39 -28.98 -12.11 -1.97
N GLY A 40 -30.26 -12.36 -2.26
CA GLY A 40 -30.99 -11.64 -3.31
C GLY A 40 -31.11 -10.13 -3.04
N PRO A 41 -31.55 -9.32 -4.03
CA PRO A 41 -31.52 -7.85 -3.99
C PRO A 41 -32.41 -7.17 -2.94
N SER A 42 -33.16 -7.94 -2.13
CA SER A 42 -34.11 -7.44 -1.13
C SER A 42 -33.57 -7.50 0.30
N GLN A 43 -32.25 -7.45 0.49
CA GLN A 43 -31.66 -7.43 1.84
C GLN A 43 -31.91 -6.11 2.55
N SER A 44 -31.92 -6.16 3.89
CA SER A 44 -31.88 -4.94 4.69
C SER A 44 -30.57 -4.17 4.44
N PRO A 45 -30.60 -2.83 4.52
CA PRO A 45 -29.39 -2.02 4.44
C PRO A 45 -28.27 -2.49 5.38
N ASP A 46 -28.63 -2.88 6.61
CA ASP A 46 -27.69 -3.37 7.63
C ASP A 46 -26.90 -4.63 7.17
N VAL A 47 -27.54 -5.54 6.44
CA VAL A 47 -26.87 -6.75 5.91
C VAL A 47 -25.89 -6.38 4.81
N VAL A 48 -26.27 -5.45 3.94
CA VAL A 48 -25.40 -4.94 2.86
C VAL A 48 -24.18 -4.22 3.44
N GLU A 49 -24.41 -3.36 4.45
CA GLU A 49 -23.34 -2.66 5.17
C GLU A 49 -22.39 -3.64 5.86
N THR A 50 -22.93 -4.63 6.58
CA THR A 50 -22.11 -5.64 7.29
C THR A 50 -21.24 -6.46 6.32
N LEU A 51 -21.76 -6.84 5.15
CA LEU A 51 -20.97 -7.55 4.13
C LEU A 51 -19.87 -6.67 3.52
N SER A 52 -20.20 -5.41 3.25
CA SER A 52 -19.23 -4.42 2.77
C SER A 52 -18.08 -4.24 3.78
N ASP A 53 -18.41 -4.11 5.07
CA ASP A 53 -17.42 -4.01 6.15
C ASP A 53 -16.56 -5.27 6.27
N ALA A 54 -17.17 -6.46 6.18
CA ALA A 54 -16.44 -7.72 6.23
C ALA A 54 -15.46 -7.85 5.05
N HIS A 55 -15.87 -7.43 3.85
CA HIS A 55 -14.99 -7.36 2.68
C HIS A 55 -13.83 -6.40 2.91
N MET A 56 -14.11 -5.19 3.40
CA MET A 56 -13.08 -4.20 3.71
C MET A 56 -12.06 -4.76 4.71
N LEU A 57 -12.50 -5.44 5.77
CA LEU A 57 -11.62 -6.07 6.76
C LEU A 57 -10.75 -7.19 6.15
N CYS A 58 -11.27 -7.98 5.21
CA CYS A 58 -10.47 -8.99 4.50
C CYS A 58 -9.36 -8.37 3.66
N GLU A 59 -9.68 -7.30 2.95
CA GLU A 59 -8.73 -6.54 2.13
C GLU A 59 -7.63 -5.95 3.01
N MET A 60 -8.01 -5.34 4.14
CA MET A 60 -7.06 -4.85 5.14
C MET A 60 -6.16 -5.97 5.67
N LEU A 61 -6.71 -7.13 6.03
CA LEU A 61 -5.92 -8.28 6.49
C LEU A 61 -4.94 -8.76 5.41
N ARG A 62 -5.38 -8.84 4.16
CA ARG A 62 -4.52 -9.24 3.04
C ARG A 62 -3.37 -8.24 2.84
N HIS A 63 -3.64 -6.95 2.95
CA HIS A 63 -2.61 -5.91 2.89
C HIS A 63 -1.61 -6.04 4.04
N LEU A 64 -2.08 -6.23 5.28
CA LEU A 64 -1.19 -6.41 6.45
C LEU A 64 -0.31 -7.66 6.34
N VAL A 65 -0.86 -8.79 5.89
CA VAL A 65 -0.11 -10.03 5.67
C VAL A 65 0.88 -9.87 4.52
N GLY A 66 0.50 -9.19 3.44
CA GLY A 66 1.41 -8.86 2.35
C GLY A 66 2.61 -8.03 2.80
N ASN A 67 2.36 -7.01 3.64
CA ASN A 67 3.39 -6.15 4.22
C ASN A 67 4.29 -6.90 5.20
N LEU A 68 3.71 -7.78 6.02
CA LEU A 68 4.48 -8.67 6.90
C LEU A 68 5.45 -9.57 6.10
N GLY A 69 5.00 -10.09 4.96
CA GLY A 69 5.85 -10.87 4.05
C GLY A 69 7.01 -10.08 3.45
N MET A 70 6.88 -8.76 3.29
CA MET A 70 7.98 -7.89 2.87
C MET A 70 9.01 -7.69 3.99
N LEU A 71 8.57 -7.56 5.24
CA LEU A 71 9.46 -7.44 6.39
C LEU A 71 10.27 -8.72 6.64
N ALA A 72 9.72 -9.87 6.27
CA ALA A 72 10.37 -11.17 6.34
C ALA A 72 11.44 -11.39 5.26
N ARG A 73 11.75 -10.39 4.42
CA ARG A 73 12.72 -10.54 3.33
C ARG A 73 13.85 -9.52 3.50
N PRO A 74 14.92 -9.87 4.23
CA PRO A 74 16.02 -8.94 4.50
C PRO A 74 16.76 -8.49 3.24
N ASN A 75 16.73 -9.31 2.17
CA ASN A 75 17.33 -9.01 0.87
C ASN A 75 16.27 -9.10 -0.24
N LEU A 76 15.25 -8.24 -0.19
CA LEU A 76 14.28 -8.14 -1.28
C LEU A 76 14.98 -7.61 -2.53
N SER A 77 15.39 -8.53 -3.42
CA SER A 77 15.97 -8.18 -4.72
C SER A 77 14.88 -8.08 -5.78
N PRO A 78 15.00 -7.15 -6.75
CA PRO A 78 14.10 -7.11 -7.88
C PRO A 78 14.24 -8.39 -8.69
N GLY A 79 13.11 -8.94 -9.14
CA GLY A 79 13.07 -10.10 -10.01
C GLY A 79 13.36 -9.69 -11.45
N ARG A 80 12.44 -10.05 -12.35
CA ARG A 80 12.57 -9.70 -13.78
C ARG A 80 12.20 -8.23 -13.98
N GLN A 81 13.08 -7.49 -14.66
CA GLN A 81 12.79 -6.13 -15.09
C GLN A 81 11.91 -6.12 -16.34
N PHE A 82 10.98 -5.17 -16.35
CA PHE A 82 10.11 -4.87 -17.47
C PHE A 82 10.12 -3.36 -17.72
N SER A 83 9.89 -2.99 -18.98
CA SER A 83 9.56 -1.62 -19.33
C SER A 83 8.16 -1.29 -18.84
N ILE A 84 8.08 -0.47 -17.80
CA ILE A 84 6.84 -0.10 -17.12
C ILE A 84 6.47 1.33 -17.47
N ASP A 85 5.28 1.51 -18.03
CA ASP A 85 4.64 2.81 -18.12
C ASP A 85 4.19 3.27 -16.73
N VAL A 86 4.81 4.35 -16.23
CA VAL A 86 4.57 4.88 -14.88
C VAL A 86 3.14 5.43 -14.75
N ALA A 87 2.61 6.08 -15.79
CA ALA A 87 1.26 6.63 -15.77
C ALA A 87 0.20 5.53 -15.76
N SER A 88 0.38 4.49 -16.59
CA SER A 88 -0.48 3.31 -16.54
C SER A 88 -0.43 2.62 -15.17
N SER A 89 0.75 2.50 -14.57
CA SER A 89 0.91 1.87 -13.25
C SER A 89 0.25 2.69 -12.12
N ALA A 90 0.39 4.02 -12.16
CA ALA A 90 -0.28 4.91 -11.22
C ALA A 90 -1.81 4.84 -11.37
N LYS A 91 -2.31 4.80 -12.61
CA LYS A 91 -3.73 4.61 -12.91
C LYS A 91 -4.27 3.29 -12.36
N ASP A 92 -3.54 2.19 -12.57
CA ASP A 92 -3.93 0.88 -12.07
C ASP A 92 -3.95 0.85 -10.53
N ALA A 93 -3.00 1.51 -9.87
CA ALA A 93 -2.97 1.64 -8.41
C ALA A 93 -4.16 2.45 -7.88
N VAL A 94 -4.48 3.59 -8.51
CA VAL A 94 -5.67 4.39 -8.20
C VAL A 94 -6.95 3.55 -8.35
N ALA A 95 -7.07 2.78 -9.43
CA ALA A 95 -8.22 1.91 -9.66
C ALA A 95 -8.35 0.81 -8.59
N ARG A 96 -7.24 0.19 -8.17
CA ARG A 96 -7.23 -0.83 -7.11
C ARG A 96 -7.68 -0.27 -5.76
N LEU A 97 -7.23 0.93 -5.40
CA LEU A 97 -7.51 1.52 -4.07
C LEU A 97 -8.74 2.45 -4.03
N CYS A 98 -9.45 2.66 -5.15
CA CYS A 98 -10.60 3.56 -5.21
C CYS A 98 -11.69 3.22 -4.18
N LYS A 99 -12.07 1.93 -4.07
CA LYS A 99 -13.08 1.49 -3.09
C LYS A 99 -12.63 1.71 -1.64
N GLN A 100 -11.35 1.48 -1.36
CA GLN A 100 -10.78 1.72 -0.03
C GLN A 100 -10.79 3.22 0.31
N ALA A 101 -10.46 4.07 -0.66
CA ALA A 101 -10.53 5.51 -0.51
C ALA A 101 -11.97 5.98 -0.24
N GLU A 102 -12.94 5.49 -1.02
CA GLU A 102 -14.38 5.79 -0.84
C GLU A 102 -14.87 5.39 0.56
N SER A 103 -14.53 4.19 1.03
CA SER A 103 -14.85 3.75 2.40
C SER A 103 -14.22 4.61 3.49
N SER A 104 -13.10 5.28 3.18
CA SER A 104 -12.41 6.22 4.06
C SER A 104 -12.92 7.66 3.90
N GLU A 105 -13.98 7.86 3.12
CA GLU A 105 -14.55 9.15 2.73
C GLU A 105 -13.56 10.06 1.99
N VAL A 106 -12.60 9.53 1.23
CA VAL A 106 -11.63 10.32 0.44
C VAL A 106 -11.69 9.94 -1.03
N LYS A 107 -11.36 10.89 -1.90
CA LYS A 107 -11.38 10.68 -3.35
C LYS A 107 -9.95 10.61 -3.90
N LEU A 108 -9.62 9.53 -4.62
CA LEU A 108 -8.37 9.44 -5.36
C LEU A 108 -8.55 10.13 -6.73
N VAL A 109 -7.61 10.99 -7.09
CA VAL A 109 -7.61 11.68 -8.39
C VAL A 109 -6.24 11.50 -9.02
N LEU A 110 -6.20 10.93 -10.23
CA LEU A 110 -4.99 10.95 -11.06
C LEU A 110 -4.98 12.25 -11.87
N HIS A 111 -3.88 12.98 -11.83
CA HIS A 111 -3.69 14.20 -12.59
C HIS A 111 -3.23 13.89 -14.01
N ASP A 112 -3.98 14.34 -15.01
CA ASP A 112 -3.82 13.96 -16.43
C ASP A 112 -2.69 14.71 -17.17
N ALA A 113 -1.76 15.37 -16.47
CA ALA A 113 -0.66 16.11 -17.11
C ALA A 113 0.35 15.20 -17.84
N VAL A 114 0.38 13.92 -17.50
CA VAL A 114 1.22 12.90 -18.12
C VAL A 114 0.34 11.69 -18.38
N GLY A 115 0.19 11.32 -19.65
CA GLY A 115 -0.66 10.24 -20.10
C GLY A 115 0.05 8.89 -20.17
N PRO A 116 -0.72 7.79 -20.35
CA PRO A 116 -0.17 6.49 -20.69
C PRO A 116 0.76 6.57 -21.91
N GLY A 117 1.92 5.93 -21.81
CA GLY A 117 2.94 5.88 -22.86
C GLY A 117 3.94 7.04 -22.87
N ASP A 118 3.83 8.00 -21.95
CA ASP A 118 4.74 9.16 -21.91
C ASP A 118 6.03 8.91 -21.13
N VAL A 119 6.00 8.02 -20.13
CA VAL A 119 7.10 7.85 -19.16
C VAL A 119 7.29 6.38 -18.84
N PHE A 120 8.48 5.86 -19.17
CA PHE A 120 8.86 4.47 -18.93
C PHE A 120 10.04 4.34 -17.96
N VAL A 121 10.03 3.27 -17.17
CA VAL A 121 11.15 2.86 -16.32
C VAL A 121 11.36 1.35 -16.41
N GLU A 122 12.61 0.90 -16.29
CA GLU A 122 12.93 -0.53 -16.19
C GLU A 122 12.88 -0.96 -14.74
N ALA A 123 11.85 -1.71 -14.37
CA ALA A 123 11.59 -2.09 -12.98
C ALA A 123 10.90 -3.45 -12.88
N ASP A 124 10.96 -4.04 -11.69
CA ASP A 124 10.13 -5.19 -11.35
C ASP A 124 8.67 -4.72 -11.18
N ARG A 125 7.76 -5.35 -11.94
CA ARG A 125 6.34 -4.95 -11.99
C ARG A 125 5.64 -5.08 -10.65
N ASP A 126 5.91 -6.17 -9.94
CA ASP A 126 5.23 -6.47 -8.69
C ASP A 126 5.75 -5.56 -7.58
N LEU A 127 7.05 -5.27 -7.54
CA LEU A 127 7.62 -4.30 -6.61
C LEU A 127 7.14 -2.88 -6.89
N CYS A 128 7.01 -2.48 -8.17
CA CYS A 128 6.48 -1.17 -8.53
C CYS A 128 5.03 -1.02 -8.09
N ALA A 129 4.18 -2.02 -8.37
CA ALA A 129 2.80 -2.05 -7.91
C ALA A 129 2.71 -1.99 -6.37
N ARG A 130 3.55 -2.76 -5.67
CA ARG A 130 3.61 -2.75 -4.19
C ARG A 130 4.04 -1.40 -3.62
N ALA A 131 5.00 -0.72 -4.25
CA ALA A 131 5.44 0.60 -3.81
C ALA A 131 4.29 1.61 -3.92
N LEU A 132 3.60 1.63 -5.05
CA LEU A 132 2.45 2.51 -5.30
C LEU A 132 1.27 2.20 -4.37
N ASP A 133 0.90 0.92 -4.23
CA ASP A 133 -0.23 0.51 -3.40
C ASP A 133 -0.02 0.90 -1.93
N ASN A 134 1.21 0.70 -1.41
CA ASN A 134 1.55 1.08 -0.06
C ASN A 134 1.64 2.61 0.14
N LEU A 135 2.09 3.35 -0.88
CA LEU A 135 2.13 4.81 -0.85
C LEU A 135 0.72 5.41 -0.79
N LEU A 136 -0.19 4.90 -1.63
CA LEU A 136 -1.59 5.32 -1.66
C LEU A 136 -2.35 4.88 -0.41
N ALA A 137 -2.12 3.66 0.09
CA ALA A 137 -2.70 3.20 1.35
C ALA A 137 -2.32 4.13 2.50
N PHE A 138 -1.04 4.51 2.60
CA PHE A 138 -0.57 5.46 3.60
C PHE A 138 -1.25 6.84 3.49
N ALA A 139 -1.46 7.33 2.26
CA ALA A 139 -2.16 8.58 2.02
C ALA A 139 -3.64 8.50 2.45
N ILE A 140 -4.35 7.43 2.07
CA ILE A 140 -5.75 7.18 2.46
C ILE A 140 -5.90 7.09 3.98
N GLU A 141 -4.99 6.37 4.64
CA GLU A 141 -4.96 6.24 6.09
C GLU A 141 -4.76 7.56 6.83
N ARG A 142 -4.20 8.59 6.18
CA ARG A 142 -3.89 9.88 6.82
C ARG A 142 -4.72 11.04 6.35
N ALA A 143 -5.32 10.95 5.18
CA ALA A 143 -6.09 12.04 4.60
C ALA A 143 -7.26 12.45 5.50
N VAL A 144 -7.55 13.75 5.48
CA VAL A 144 -8.77 14.31 6.08
C VAL A 144 -9.96 13.73 5.32
N ARG A 145 -11.01 13.35 6.04
CA ARG A 145 -12.24 12.88 5.39
C ARG A 145 -12.83 13.99 4.53
N ARG A 146 -13.46 13.59 3.42
CA ARG A 146 -14.10 14.46 2.42
C ARG A 146 -13.12 15.38 1.69
N THR A 147 -11.86 14.98 1.58
CA THR A 147 -10.86 15.64 0.74
C THR A 147 -10.41 14.73 -0.40
N GLU A 148 -9.61 15.28 -1.29
CA GLU A 148 -9.01 14.55 -2.39
C GLU A 148 -7.55 14.20 -2.06
N ILE A 149 -7.09 13.09 -2.63
CA ILE A 149 -5.68 12.69 -2.72
C ILE A 149 -5.32 12.78 -4.20
N VAL A 150 -4.39 13.66 -4.52
CA VAL A 150 -3.96 13.92 -5.89
C VAL A 150 -2.71 13.11 -6.18
N VAL A 151 -2.76 12.31 -7.22
CA VAL A 151 -1.64 11.49 -7.72
C VAL A 151 -1.16 12.10 -9.03
N SER A 152 0.13 12.39 -9.15
CA SER A 152 0.73 12.93 -10.38
C SER A 152 2.00 12.18 -10.73
N VAL A 153 2.29 12.07 -12.02
CA VAL A 153 3.51 11.41 -12.52
C VAL A 153 4.60 12.44 -12.74
N MET A 154 5.79 12.16 -12.23
CA MET A 154 7.00 12.94 -12.46
C MET A 154 7.71 12.39 -13.70
N LYS A 155 7.85 13.22 -14.74
CA LYS A 155 8.45 12.86 -16.04
C LYS A 155 9.94 13.18 -16.17
N THR A 156 10.51 13.95 -15.23
CA THR A 156 11.90 14.40 -15.24
C THR A 156 12.57 14.04 -13.93
N ASP A 157 13.85 13.71 -13.97
CA ASP A 157 14.65 13.20 -12.84
C ASP A 157 14.36 13.92 -11.50
N PRO A 158 13.88 13.19 -10.46
CA PRO A 158 13.55 11.76 -10.48
C PRO A 158 12.25 11.44 -11.22
N ILE A 159 12.26 10.43 -12.09
CA ILE A 159 11.03 9.87 -12.65
C ILE A 159 10.27 9.11 -11.56
N GLY A 160 8.94 9.23 -11.53
CA GLY A 160 8.14 8.48 -10.57
C GLY A 160 6.77 9.09 -10.31
N VAL A 161 6.33 9.09 -9.05
CA VAL A 161 4.97 9.51 -8.67
C VAL A 161 4.99 10.44 -7.45
N HIS A 162 4.25 11.54 -7.53
CA HIS A 162 3.88 12.40 -6.41
C HIS A 162 2.47 12.09 -5.93
N VAL A 163 2.29 12.08 -4.61
CA VAL A 163 0.97 11.93 -3.97
C VAL A 163 0.81 13.06 -2.95
N GLN A 164 -0.18 13.91 -3.17
CA GLN A 164 -0.45 15.07 -2.32
C GLN A 164 -1.82 14.95 -1.66
N PHE A 165 -1.90 15.24 -0.37
CA PHE A 165 -3.15 15.20 0.39
C PHE A 165 -3.11 16.09 1.64
N ALA A 166 -4.27 16.49 2.14
CA ALA A 166 -4.39 17.13 3.45
C ALA A 166 -4.39 16.04 4.55
N ALA A 167 -3.40 16.04 5.43
CA ALA A 167 -3.29 15.07 6.51
C ALA A 167 -4.23 15.43 7.67
N ARG A 168 -4.71 14.45 8.42
CA ARG A 168 -5.41 14.71 9.69
C ARG A 168 -4.40 15.21 10.72
N PRO A 169 -4.73 16.27 11.49
CA PRO A 169 -3.88 16.67 12.60
C PRO A 169 -3.71 15.46 13.53
N GLU A 170 -2.48 15.17 13.92
CA GLU A 170 -2.22 14.04 14.80
C GLU A 170 -3.00 14.27 16.10
N SER A 171 -4.07 13.50 16.31
CA SER A 171 -4.89 13.65 17.50
C SER A 171 -4.02 13.30 18.70
N ALA A 172 -3.58 14.32 19.42
CA ALA A 172 -2.92 14.23 20.71
C ALA A 172 -3.91 13.71 21.77
N GLN A 173 -4.42 12.49 21.62
CA GLN A 173 -4.85 11.70 22.78
C GLN A 173 -3.60 11.09 23.41
N ALA A 174 -2.77 11.98 23.94
CA ALA A 174 -1.67 11.68 24.82
C ALA A 174 -2.24 11.23 26.17
N SER A 175 -2.61 9.94 26.29
CA SER A 175 -2.55 9.32 27.62
C SER A 175 -1.08 9.29 28.03
N ALA A 176 -0.79 9.80 29.21
CA ALA A 176 0.53 10.18 29.72
C ALA A 176 1.57 9.05 29.90
N HIS A 177 1.35 7.85 29.37
CA HIS A 177 2.28 6.71 29.49
C HIS A 177 2.41 5.98 28.13
N PRO A 178 3.50 6.18 27.37
CA PRO A 178 3.72 5.46 26.12
C PRO A 178 4.20 4.04 26.41
N SER A 179 3.34 3.04 26.19
CA SER A 179 3.74 1.64 26.19
C SER A 179 4.54 1.30 24.92
N ARG A 180 5.45 0.31 25.02
CA ARG A 180 6.21 -0.26 23.88
C ARG A 180 5.29 -0.69 22.72
N SER A 181 4.07 -1.12 23.04
CA SER A 181 3.03 -1.46 22.06
C SER A 181 2.54 -0.26 21.24
N ARG A 182 2.56 0.97 21.77
CA ARG A 182 2.11 2.17 21.04
C ARG A 182 3.22 2.75 20.15
N GLN A 183 4.48 2.61 20.54
CA GLN A 183 5.63 2.82 19.65
C GLN A 183 5.62 1.83 18.48
N LEU A 184 5.28 0.57 18.76
CA LEU A 184 5.06 -0.42 17.71
C LEU A 184 3.79 -0.12 16.90
N GLN A 185 2.69 0.39 17.47
CA GLN A 185 1.51 0.77 16.68
C GLN A 185 1.71 2.03 15.83
N SER A 186 2.49 3.02 16.30
CA SER A 186 2.85 4.16 15.44
C SER A 186 3.83 3.74 14.34
N ALA A 187 4.71 2.77 14.62
CA ALA A 187 5.65 2.20 13.64
C ALA A 187 5.02 1.16 12.67
N PHE A 188 4.07 0.34 13.12
CA PHE A 188 3.56 -0.84 12.41
C PHE A 188 2.05 -0.78 12.08
N GLY A 189 1.26 0.06 12.75
CA GLY A 189 -0.16 0.29 12.41
C GLY A 189 -0.38 1.56 11.58
N ARG A 190 0.49 2.56 11.75
CA ARG A 190 0.49 3.82 10.97
C ARG A 190 1.74 4.01 10.11
N GLY A 191 2.79 3.20 10.33
CA GLY A 191 4.07 3.34 9.63
C GLY A 191 4.41 2.17 8.70
N LEU A 192 3.65 1.06 8.77
CA LEU A 192 3.94 -0.14 8.01
C LEU A 192 3.79 0.08 6.51
N SER A 193 2.70 0.73 6.08
CA SER A 193 2.47 1.03 4.66
C SER A 193 3.62 1.86 4.09
N LEU A 194 4.00 2.99 4.72
CA LEU A 194 5.14 3.79 4.27
C LEU A 194 6.47 3.03 4.34
N HIS A 195 6.67 2.21 5.37
CA HIS A 195 7.89 1.42 5.50
C HIS A 195 7.99 0.36 4.39
N CYS A 196 6.91 -0.34 4.07
CA CYS A 196 6.83 -1.28 2.96
C CYS A 196 6.98 -0.58 1.60
N ALA A 197 6.43 0.63 1.42
CA ALA A 197 6.68 1.45 0.25
C ALA A 197 8.18 1.75 0.08
N ARG A 198 8.87 2.10 1.17
CA ARG A 198 10.33 2.33 1.17
C ARG A 198 11.12 1.06 0.86
N ILE A 199 10.76 -0.09 1.44
CA ILE A 199 11.40 -1.38 1.14
C ILE A 199 11.24 -1.71 -0.35
N ALA A 200 10.02 -1.57 -0.89
CA ALA A 200 9.73 -1.81 -2.30
C ALA A 200 10.53 -0.86 -3.22
N ALA A 201 10.54 0.43 -2.91
CA ALA A 201 11.28 1.44 -3.68
C ALA A 201 12.79 1.20 -3.62
N ALA A 202 13.34 0.90 -2.44
CA ALA A 202 14.76 0.59 -2.28
C ALA A 202 15.17 -0.67 -3.07
N ALA A 203 14.32 -1.70 -3.09
CA ALA A 203 14.53 -2.89 -3.91
C ALA A 203 14.53 -2.56 -5.42
N LEU A 204 13.81 -1.52 -5.85
CA LEU A 204 13.85 -1.00 -7.22
C LEU A 204 15.04 -0.06 -7.48
N GLY A 205 15.91 0.19 -6.49
CA GLY A 205 16.96 1.20 -6.57
C GLY A 205 16.45 2.65 -6.53
N GLY A 206 15.18 2.83 -6.19
CA GLY A 206 14.52 4.11 -5.98
C GLY A 206 14.45 4.53 -4.50
N ARG A 207 13.60 5.50 -4.20
CA ARG A 207 13.37 5.98 -2.82
C ARG A 207 11.96 6.53 -2.63
N VAL A 208 11.54 6.64 -1.36
CA VAL A 208 10.30 7.32 -0.98
C VAL A 208 10.60 8.42 0.03
N ASP A 209 10.31 9.66 -0.36
CA ASP A 209 10.44 10.86 0.46
C ASP A 209 9.07 11.36 0.92
N VAL A 210 9.04 11.99 2.09
CA VAL A 210 7.83 12.58 2.69
C VAL A 210 8.14 14.03 3.05
N ARG A 211 7.35 14.97 2.52
CA ARG A 211 7.46 16.40 2.82
C ARG A 211 6.17 16.87 3.47
N HIS A 212 6.32 17.61 4.56
CA HIS A 212 5.22 18.32 5.21
C HIS A 212 5.30 19.77 4.76
N GLU A 213 4.23 20.23 4.11
CA GLU A 213 4.07 21.61 3.69
C GLU A 213 3.26 22.40 4.73
N ASP A 214 3.29 23.72 4.63
CA ASP A 214 2.49 24.58 5.49
C ASP A 214 1.00 24.24 5.37
N GLY A 215 0.26 24.30 6.49
CA GLY A 215 -1.19 24.08 6.45
C GLY A 215 -1.64 22.62 6.38
N ASN A 216 -0.84 21.68 6.93
CA ASN A 216 -1.20 20.26 7.12
C ASN A 216 -1.26 19.44 5.82
N THR A 217 -0.71 19.99 4.73
CA THR A 217 -0.53 19.29 3.46
C THR A 217 0.70 18.40 3.54
N VAL A 218 0.56 17.18 3.02
CA VAL A 218 1.65 16.20 2.93
C VAL A 218 1.83 15.80 1.48
N THR A 219 3.09 15.81 1.05
CA THR A 219 3.52 15.38 -0.28
C THR A 219 4.44 14.17 -0.12
N LEU A 220 4.07 13.08 -0.77
CA LEU A 220 4.89 11.86 -0.87
C LEU A 220 5.50 11.78 -2.26
N GLU A 221 6.77 11.41 -2.33
CA GLU A 221 7.52 11.29 -3.58
C GLU A 221 8.10 9.89 -3.68
N LEU A 222 7.60 9.09 -4.62
CA LEU A 222 8.23 7.86 -5.05
C LEU A 222 9.12 8.18 -6.25
N ALA A 223 10.42 8.15 -6.05
CA ALA A 223 11.41 8.24 -7.10
C ALA A 223 11.81 6.83 -7.55
N LEU A 224 11.67 6.56 -8.85
CA LEU A 224 12.08 5.33 -9.50
C LEU A 224 13.38 5.57 -10.25
N ARG A 225 14.25 4.55 -10.30
CA ARG A 225 15.51 4.67 -11.02
C ARG A 225 15.25 4.56 -12.52
N THR A 226 15.75 5.52 -13.28
CA THR A 226 15.92 5.41 -14.72
C THR A 226 17.31 4.85 -14.99
N ASP A 227 17.41 3.75 -15.73
CA ASP A 227 18.70 3.40 -16.33
C ASP A 227 18.96 4.36 -17.49
N ASP A 228 20.12 5.04 -17.49
CA ASP A 228 20.59 6.02 -18.49
C ASP A 228 20.72 5.50 -19.95
N LYS A 229 20.14 4.33 -20.26
CA LYS A 229 20.28 3.68 -21.58
C LYS A 229 19.23 4.07 -22.62
N GLN A 230 18.35 5.03 -22.34
CA GLN A 230 17.38 5.55 -23.31
C GLN A 230 17.67 7.00 -23.72
N ILE A 231 18.90 7.27 -24.17
CA ILE A 231 19.16 8.36 -25.12
C ILE A 231 20.14 7.80 -26.15
N ALA A 232 19.59 7.24 -27.23
CA ALA A 232 20.30 6.96 -28.48
C ALA A 232 19.42 7.43 -29.63
#